data_AF-A0A2W4JNY6-F1
#
_entry.id   AF-A0A2W4JNY6-F1
#
_cell.length_a   1.000
_cell.length_b   1.000
_cell.length_c   1.000
_cell.angle_alpha   90.00
_cell.angle_beta   90.00
_cell.angle_gamma   90.00
#
_symmetry.space_group_name_H-M   'P 1'
#
loop_
_entity.id
_entity.type
_entity.pdbx_description
1 polymer ?
#
loop_
_entity_poly.entity_id
_entity_poly.type
_entity_poly.pdbx_seq_one_letter_code
_entity_poly.pdbx_strand_id
1 'polypeptide(L)'
;MGPECVLRAAFDPTFLGLYGDDEAIRRTAEAFKVYYQKVPGSSADNYSMDHTAATYIYDPQGRLRLYVRAGAGIDAVVHDVKLLLAGR
;
A
#
# COMPACT_ATOMS: atom_id res chain seq x y z
N MET A 1 26.32 -4.15 -5.34
CA MET A 1 25.30 -3.41 -6.13
C MET A 1 24.24 -2.96 -5.14
N GLY A 2 24.10 -1.66 -4.90
CA GLY A 2 23.36 -1.12 -3.75
C GLY A 2 21.83 -1.33 -3.84
N PRO A 3 21.13 -1.42 -2.70
CA PRO A 3 19.76 -1.95 -2.62
C PRO A 3 18.66 -0.90 -2.84
N GLU A 4 18.96 0.24 -3.45
CA GLU A 4 17.97 1.30 -3.71
C GLU A 4 17.12 0.97 -4.95
N CYS A 5 16.29 -0.06 -4.75
CA CYS A 5 14.98 -0.33 -5.33
C CYS A 5 14.63 0.35 -6.67
N VAL A 6 14.54 -0.47 -7.71
CA VAL A 6 14.20 -0.15 -9.11
C VAL A 6 12.75 0.36 -9.30
N LEU A 7 11.98 0.57 -8.23
CA LEU A 7 10.58 1.01 -8.30
C LEU A 7 10.40 2.50 -8.61
N ARG A 8 11.43 3.35 -8.40
CA ARG A 8 11.29 4.81 -8.53
C ARG A 8 11.02 5.33 -9.93
N ALA A 9 11.38 4.61 -11.00
CA ALA A 9 11.28 5.13 -12.36
C ALA A 9 9.84 5.19 -12.92
N ALA A 10 8.92 4.42 -12.34
CA ALA A 10 7.54 4.31 -12.81
C ALA A 10 6.53 5.16 -12.02
N PHE A 11 6.96 5.76 -10.90
CA PHE A 11 6.10 6.48 -9.97
C PHE A 11 6.64 7.89 -9.69
N ASP A 12 5.85 8.69 -8.98
CA ASP A 12 6.29 9.99 -8.50
C ASP A 12 7.61 9.84 -7.68
N PRO A 13 8.61 10.74 -7.85
CA PRO A 13 9.89 10.62 -7.16
C PRO A 13 9.79 10.59 -5.63
N THR A 14 8.69 11.09 -5.06
CA THR A 14 8.42 11.08 -3.62
C THR A 14 7.89 9.74 -3.11
N PHE A 15 7.55 8.80 -4.00
CA PHE A 15 7.08 7.47 -3.62
C PHE A 15 8.17 6.68 -2.89
N LEU A 16 7.85 6.20 -1.69
CA LEU A 16 8.74 5.39 -0.85
C LEU A 16 8.24 3.94 -0.81
N GLY A 17 9.01 3.04 -1.45
CA GLY A 17 8.80 1.60 -1.33
C GLY A 17 9.48 1.04 -0.08
N LEU A 18 8.74 0.28 0.73
CA LEU A 18 9.25 -0.42 1.91
C LEU A 18 9.30 -1.92 1.65
N TYR A 19 10.36 -2.59 2.12
CA TYR A 19 10.53 -4.03 2.09
C TYR A 19 11.22 -4.51 3.38
N GLY A 20 11.16 -5.80 3.65
CA GLY A 20 11.75 -6.42 4.84
C GLY A 20 11.81 -7.93 4.71
N ASP A 21 12.24 -8.59 5.79
CA ASP A 21 12.16 -10.04 5.93
C ASP A 21 10.72 -10.51 6.22
N ASP A 22 10.53 -11.83 6.22
CA ASP A 22 9.21 -12.45 6.44
C ASP A 22 8.58 -12.06 7.78
N GLU A 23 9.39 -11.85 8.83
CA GLU A 23 8.90 -11.44 10.15
C GLU A 23 8.39 -10.00 10.13
N ALA A 24 9.15 -9.08 9.54
CA ALA A 24 8.77 -7.68 9.39
C ALA A 24 7.49 -7.54 8.54
N ILE A 25 7.39 -8.32 7.45
CA ILE A 25 6.19 -8.37 6.61
C ILE A 25 4.99 -8.89 7.41
N ARG A 26 5.13 -10.03 8.11
CA ARG A 26 4.04 -10.61 8.93
C ARG A 26 3.56 -9.63 10.00
N ARG A 27 4.47 -9.01 10.75
CA ARG A 27 4.14 -8.02 11.77
C ARG A 27 3.40 -6.82 11.19
N THR A 28 3.82 -6.35 10.02
CA THR A 28 3.15 -5.24 9.32
C THR A 28 1.76 -5.64 8.87
N ALA A 29 1.61 -6.84 8.27
CA ALA A 29 0.32 -7.33 7.83
C ALA A 29 -0.68 -7.45 8.99
N GLU A 30 -0.24 -7.97 10.13
CA GLU A 30 -1.04 -8.06 11.36
C GLU A 30 -1.43 -6.67 11.90
N ALA A 31 -0.48 -5.73 11.97
CA ALA A 31 -0.72 -4.38 12.49
C ALA A 31 -1.76 -3.62 11.65
N PHE A 32 -1.75 -3.81 10.33
CA PHE A 32 -2.70 -3.18 9.42
C PHE A 32 -3.94 -4.05 9.13
N LYS A 33 -3.99 -5.26 9.67
CA LYS A 33 -5.05 -6.26 9.42
C LYS A 33 -5.26 -6.55 7.94
N VAL A 34 -4.16 -6.60 7.18
CA VAL A 34 -4.18 -6.94 5.76
C VAL A 34 -3.83 -8.40 5.54
N TYR A 35 -4.40 -8.96 4.49
CA TYR A 35 -4.18 -10.32 4.05
C TYR A 35 -3.21 -10.33 2.86
N TYR A 36 -2.37 -11.36 2.79
CA TYR A 36 -1.56 -11.68 1.63
C TYR A 36 -1.36 -13.19 1.53
N GLN A 37 -1.30 -13.72 0.31
CA GLN A 37 -1.06 -15.13 0.06
C GLN A 37 -0.34 -15.33 -1.27
N LYS A 38 0.70 -16.18 -1.25
CA LYS A 38 1.36 -16.63 -2.47
C LYS A 38 0.48 -17.63 -3.20
N VAL A 39 0.23 -17.37 -4.48
CA VAL A 39 -0.58 -18.23 -5.34
C VAL A 39 0.32 -18.77 -6.45
N PRO A 40 0.45 -20.10 -6.60
CA PRO A 40 1.20 -20.69 -7.70
C PRO A 40 0.71 -20.16 -9.05
N GLY A 41 1.63 -19.81 -9.94
CA GLY A 41 1.28 -19.33 -11.27
C GLY A 41 1.10 -20.47 -12.27
N SER A 42 1.10 -20.12 -13.55
CA SER A 42 0.92 -21.05 -14.66
C SER A 42 2.14 -21.92 -14.96
N SER A 43 3.32 -21.58 -14.41
CA SER A 43 4.55 -22.37 -14.52
C SER A 43 5.28 -22.43 -13.18
N ALA A 44 6.25 -23.34 -13.05
CA ALA A 44 7.06 -23.49 -11.84
C ALA A 44 7.88 -22.22 -11.49
N ASP A 45 8.16 -21.39 -12.50
CA ASP A 45 9.01 -20.22 -12.37
C ASP A 45 8.22 -18.93 -12.05
N ASN A 46 6.89 -19.00 -11.93
CA ASN A 46 6.07 -17.83 -11.64
C ASN A 46 5.04 -18.05 -10.53
N TYR A 47 4.64 -16.95 -9.92
CA TYR A 47 3.59 -16.91 -8.91
C TYR A 47 2.95 -15.53 -8.91
N SER A 48 1.73 -15.46 -8.39
CA SER A 48 1.06 -14.20 -8.04
C SER A 48 0.91 -14.09 -6.53
N MET A 49 0.53 -12.91 -6.07
CA MET A 49 0.23 -12.65 -4.67
C MET A 49 -1.20 -12.13 -4.57
N ASP A 50 -2.08 -12.91 -3.98
CA ASP A 50 -3.33 -12.37 -3.47
C ASP A 50 -2.99 -11.43 -2.32
N HIS A 51 -3.65 -10.28 -2.28
CA HIS A 51 -3.43 -9.28 -1.25
C HIS A 51 -4.65 -8.41 -1.03
N THR A 52 -4.78 -7.81 0.15
CA THR A 52 -5.77 -6.77 0.40
C THR A 52 -5.50 -5.56 -0.50
N ALA A 53 -6.39 -5.34 -1.48
CA ALA A 53 -6.31 -4.22 -2.39
C ALA A 53 -7.02 -2.99 -1.81
N ALA A 54 -6.32 -2.24 -0.95
CA ALA A 54 -6.81 -1.01 -0.35
C ALA A 54 -5.67 -0.06 0.04
N THR A 55 -6.03 1.21 0.21
CA THR A 55 -5.12 2.29 0.63
C THR A 55 -5.57 2.86 1.96
N TYR A 56 -4.64 2.97 2.91
CA TYR A 56 -4.85 3.66 4.18
C TYR A 56 -4.37 5.11 4.06
N ILE A 57 -5.17 6.07 4.51
CA ILE A 57 -4.81 7.49 4.50
C ILE A 57 -4.83 8.03 5.93
N TYR A 58 -3.70 8.60 6.32
CA TYR A 58 -3.49 9.25 7.60
C TYR A 58 -3.63 10.77 7.43
N ASP A 59 -4.13 11.45 8.45
CA ASP A 59 -4.10 12.92 8.51
C ASP A 59 -2.70 13.44 8.86
N PRO A 60 -2.44 14.77 8.75
CA PRO A 60 -1.14 15.34 9.09
C PRO A 60 -0.71 15.16 10.55
N GLN A 61 -1.61 14.76 11.44
CA GLN A 61 -1.31 14.43 12.84
C GLN A 61 -0.98 12.94 13.03
N GLY A 62 -0.92 12.16 11.94
CA GLY A 62 -0.57 10.75 11.97
C GLY A 62 -1.73 9.85 12.43
N ARG A 63 -2.97 10.32 12.39
CA ARG A 63 -4.14 9.50 12.74
C ARG A 63 -4.69 8.83 11.49
N LEU A 64 -5.02 7.54 11.58
CA LEU A 64 -5.69 6.83 10.47
C LEU A 64 -7.11 7.37 10.31
N ARG A 65 -7.47 7.84 9.11
CA ARG A 65 -8.79 8.44 8.85
C ARG A 65 -9.58 7.77 7.74
N LEU A 66 -8.93 7.24 6.71
CA LEU A 66 -9.62 6.61 5.57
C LEU A 66 -9.05 5.24 5.25
N TYR A 67 -9.95 4.37 4.81
CA TYR A 67 -9.66 3.09 4.19
C TYR A 67 -10.33 3.07 2.81
N VAL A 68 -9.53 3.28 1.76
CA VAL A 68 -9.99 3.41 0.38
C VAL A 68 -9.84 2.06 -0.31
N ARG A 69 -10.95 1.48 -0.78
CA ARG A 69 -10.92 0.22 -1.52
C ARG A 69 -10.40 0.44 -2.94
N ALA A 70 -9.77 -0.58 -3.51
CA ALA A 70 -9.46 -0.60 -4.94
C ALA A 70 -10.73 -0.31 -5.78
N GLY A 71 -10.58 0.53 -6.80
CA GLY A 71 -11.68 0.96 -7.66
C GLY A 71 -12.50 2.14 -7.12
N ALA A 72 -12.14 2.74 -5.98
CA ALA A 72 -12.72 4.02 -5.57
C ALA A 72 -12.50 5.08 -6.66
N GLY A 73 -13.55 5.82 -7.00
CA GLY A 73 -13.48 6.90 -7.99
C GLY A 73 -12.58 8.05 -7.51
N ILE A 74 -11.78 8.60 -8.41
CA ILE A 74 -10.78 9.62 -8.07
C ILE A 74 -11.40 10.87 -7.43
N ASP A 75 -12.61 11.28 -7.86
CA ASP A 75 -13.29 12.46 -7.31
C ASP A 75 -13.65 12.30 -5.83
N ALA A 76 -14.08 11.10 -5.42
CA ALA A 76 -14.37 10.80 -4.02
C ALA A 76 -13.09 10.84 -3.17
N VAL A 77 -12.00 10.24 -3.67
CA VAL A 77 -10.71 10.25 -2.98
C VAL A 77 -10.19 11.68 -2.82
N VAL A 78 -10.25 12.49 -3.88
CA VAL A 78 -9.82 13.90 -3.84
C VAL A 78 -10.67 14.73 -2.89
N HIS A 79 -11.99 14.49 -2.86
CA HIS A 79 -12.89 15.15 -1.93
C HIS A 79 -12.50 14.87 -0.48
N ASP A 80 -12.33 13.60 -0.12
CA ASP A 80 -12.02 13.20 1.25
C ASP A 80 -10.64 13.70 1.69
N VAL A 81 -9.63 13.63 0.82
CA VAL A 81 -8.28 14.17 1.12
C VAL A 81 -8.34 15.68 1.39
N LYS A 82 -9.14 16.45 0.63
CA LYS A 82 -9.31 17.88 0.90
C LYS A 82 -9.95 18.15 2.26
N LEU A 83 -10.93 17.33 2.68
CA LEU A 83 -11.53 17.44 4.00
C LEU A 83 -10.50 17.14 5.12
N LEU A 84 -9.69 16.09 4.95
CA LEU A 84 -8.63 15.75 5.90
C LEU A 84 -7.61 16.87 6.06
N LEU A 85 -7.17 17.47 4.95
CA LEU A 85 -6.22 18.59 4.98
C LEU A 85 -6.83 19.85 5.61
N ALA A 86 -8.14 20.02 5.52
CA ALA A 86 -8.87 21.09 6.22
C ALA A 86 -9.13 20.79 7.71
N GLY A 87 -8.67 19.64 8.22
CA GLY A 87 -8.84 19.23 9.62
C GLY A 87 -10.27 18.80 9.96
N ARG A 88 -11.07 18.39 8.97
CA ARG A 88 -12.47 17.98 9.14
C ARG A 88 -12.62 16.47 9.29
#